data_AF-A0AAW1HTQ8-F1
#
_entry.id   AF-A0AAW1HTQ8-F1
#
_cell.length_a   1.000
_cell.length_b   1.000
_cell.length_c   1.000
_cell.angle_alpha   90.00
_cell.angle_beta   90.00
_cell.angle_gamma   90.00
#
_symmetry.space_group_name_H-M   'P 1'
#
loop_
_entity.id
_entity.type
_entity.pdbx_description
1 polymer ?
#
loop_
_entity_poly.entity_id
_entity_poly.type
_entity_poly.pdbx_seq_one_letter_code
_entity_poly.pdbx_strand_id
1 'polypeptide(L)' 'MDIEEFRHRGKEMVDFICEYINTLDKKRVTADVEPCYLRKLLPSEAPEEPEDWDKIMAAVLPEETSTKRSSRRTGRLG' A
#
# COMPACT_ATOMS: atom_id res chain seq x y z
N MET A 1 -10.08 13.86 0.83
CA MET A 1 -10.27 13.20 -0.48
C MET A 1 -11.54 13.71 -1.13
N ASP A 2 -11.45 14.22 -2.36
CA ASP A 2 -12.59 14.63 -3.19
C ASP A 2 -12.99 13.56 -4.22
N ILE A 3 -13.99 13.82 -5.07
CA ILE A 3 -14.50 12.84 -6.05
C ILE A 3 -13.47 12.49 -7.13
N GLU A 4 -12.69 13.46 -7.62
CA GLU A 4 -11.69 13.20 -8.66
C GLU A 4 -10.49 12.45 -8.10
N GLU A 5 -10.06 12.82 -6.89
CA GLU A 5 -9.05 12.10 -6.14
C GLU A 5 -9.53 10.67 -5.84
N PHE A 6 -10.77 10.48 -5.39
CA PHE A 6 -11.35 9.15 -5.16
C PHE A 6 -11.35 8.31 -6.43
N ARG A 7 -11.74 8.87 -7.59
CA ARG A 7 -11.68 8.18 -8.88
C ARG A 7 -10.25 7.78 -9.25
N HIS A 8 -9.28 8.63 -8.97
CA HIS A 8 -7.87 8.34 -9.22
C HIS A 8 -7.35 7.23 -8.30
N ARG A 9 -7.51 7.38 -6.98
CA ARG A 9 -7.07 6.39 -5.98
C ARG A 9 -7.80 5.05 -6.12
N GLY A 10 -9.07 5.07 -6.53
CA GLY A 10 -9.84 3.86 -6.83
C GLY A 10 -9.24 3.04 -7.96
N LYS A 11 -8.75 3.68 -9.03
CA LYS A 11 -8.01 2.99 -10.10
C LYS A 11 -6.69 2.41 -9.59
N GLU A 12 -5.93 3.18 -8.80
CA GLU A 12 -4.68 2.70 -8.20
C GLU A 12 -4.90 1.48 -7.29
N MET A 13 -6.06 1.41 -6.60
CA MET A 13 -6.44 0.28 -5.76
C MET A 13 -6.77 -0.96 -6.59
N VAL A 14 -7.50 -0.80 -7.71
CA VAL A 14 -7.77 -1.91 -8.64
C VAL A 14 -6.45 -2.48 -9.18
N ASP A 15 -5.54 -1.61 -9.64
CA ASP A 15 -4.22 -2.04 -10.12
C ASP A 15 -3.43 -2.78 -9.03
N PHE A 16 -3.52 -2.33 -7.77
CA PHE A 16 -2.89 -3.01 -6.63
C PHE A 16 -3.44 -4.42 -6.41
N ILE A 17 -4.76 -4.60 -6.44
CA ILE A 17 -5.40 -5.92 -6.26
C ILE A 17 -4.97 -6.86 -7.39
N CYS A 18 -4.95 -6.38 -8.63
CA CYS A 18 -4.48 -7.17 -9.78
C CYS A 18 -3.03 -7.63 -9.59
N GLU A 19 -2.12 -6.74 -9.17
CA GLU A 19 -0.72 -7.08 -8.92
C GLU A 19 -0.57 -8.05 -7.73
N TYR A 20 -1.36 -7.88 -6.67
CA TYR A 20 -1.36 -8.79 -5.52
C TYR A 20 -1.74 -10.21 -5.93
N ILE A 21 -2.83 -10.36 -6.70
CA ILE A 21 -3.28 -11.67 -7.21
C ILE A 21 -2.23 -12.27 -8.17
N ASN A 22 -1.66 -11.44 -9.05
CA ASN A 22 -0.65 -11.87 -10.02
C ASN A 22 0.67 -12.35 -9.37
N THR A 23 0.93 -11.95 -8.12
CA THR A 23 2.14 -12.33 -7.37
C THR A 23 1.85 -13.31 -6.23
N LEU A 24 0.62 -13.83 -6.14
CA LEU A 24 0.16 -14.65 -5.03
C LEU A 24 0.92 -15.98 -4.93
N ASP A 25 1.32 -16.54 -6.06
CA ASP A 25 2.10 -17.78 -6.18
C ASP A 25 3.49 -17.68 -5.55
N LYS A 26 4.06 -16.48 -5.49
CA LYS A 26 5.39 -16.19 -4.90
C LYS A 26 5.32 -15.88 -3.41
N LYS A 27 4.12 -15.76 -2.84
CA LYS A 27 3.92 -15.40 -1.43
C LYS A 27 3.75 -16.66 -0.58
N ARG A 28 4.27 -16.63 0.65
CA ARG A 28 4.06 -17.71 1.62
C ARG A 28 2.58 -17.75 2.02
N VAL A 29 1.97 -18.93 1.99
CA VAL A 29 0.57 -19.13 2.38
C VAL A 29 0.35 -18.85 3.88
N THR A 30 1.32 -19.19 4.71
CA THR A 30 1.31 -18.91 6.15
C THR A 30 2.13 -17.67 6.46
N ALA A 31 1.60 -16.75 7.27
CA ALA A 31 2.37 -15.59 7.72
C ALA A 31 3.48 -16.02 8.69
N ASP A 32 4.64 -15.37 8.61
CA ASP A 32 5.80 -15.59 9.49
C ASP A 32 5.91 -14.46 10.52
N VAL A 33 4.92 -14.41 11.43
CA VAL A 33 4.78 -13.29 12.36
C VAL A 33 4.45 -13.78 13.75
N GLU A 34 4.99 -13.08 14.75
CA GLU A 34 4.72 -13.36 16.15
C GLU A 34 3.32 -12.87 16.57
N PRO A 35 2.68 -13.52 17.57
CA PRO A 35 1.46 -12.99 18.16
C PRO A 35 1.62 -11.53 18.60
N CYS A 36 0.57 -10.73 18.37
CA CYS A 36 0.54 -9.30 18.68
C CYS A 36 1.57 -8.43 17.94
N TYR A 37 2.22 -8.91 16.86
CA TYR A 37 3.23 -8.12 16.11
C TYR A 37 2.69 -6.75 15.66
N LEU A 38 1.44 -6.71 15.19
CA LEU A 38 0.82 -5.50 14.64
C LEU A 38 0.60 -4.40 15.68
N ARG A 39 0.32 -4.77 16.95
CA ARG A 39 0.04 -3.80 18.02
C ARG A 39 1.23 -2.88 18.31
N LYS A 40 2.45 -3.35 18.07
CA LYS A 40 3.67 -2.56 18.26
C LYS A 40 3.94 -1.59 17.10
N LEU A 41 3.33 -1.84 15.94
CA LEU A 41 3.51 -1.06 14.71
C LEU A 41 2.43 0.01 14.53
N LEU A 42 1.27 -0.16 15.15
CA LEU A 42 0.17 0.80 15.09
C LEU A 42 0.26 1.85 16.21
N PRO A 43 -0.25 3.07 15.97
CA PRO A 43 -0.42 4.06 17.03
C PRO A 43 -1.39 3.54 18.10
N SER A 44 -1.23 4.04 19.33
CA SER A 44 -2.06 3.64 20.49
C SER A 44 -3.51 4.12 20.40
N GLU A 45 -3.74 5.19 19.64
CA GLU A 45 -5.03 5.83 19.45
C GLU A 45 -5.20 6.25 17.99
N ALA A 46 -6.44 6.53 17.60
CA ALA A 46 -6.75 6.99 16.26
C ALA A 46 -6.18 8.41 16.04
N PRO A 47 -5.70 8.73 14.84
CA PRO A 47 -5.25 10.08 14.53
C PRO A 47 -6.43 11.07 14.59
N GLU A 48 -6.20 12.25 15.18
CA GLU A 48 -7.20 13.31 15.26
C GLU A 48 -7.44 14.00 13.91
N GLU A 49 -6.39 14.05 13.09
CA GLU A 49 -6.37 14.69 11.78
C GLU A 49 -6.26 13.65 10.66
N PRO A 50 -6.79 13.95 9.45
CA PRO A 50 -6.71 13.03 8.33
C PRO A 50 -5.25 12.81 7.88
N GLU A 51 -4.94 11.55 7.58
CA GLU A 51 -3.64 11.16 7.02
C GLU A 51 -3.65 11.22 5.50
N ASP A 52 -2.47 11.48 4.92
CA ASP A 52 -2.26 11.40 3.48
C ASP A 52 -2.48 9.96 2.99
N TRP A 53 -3.22 9.82 1.90
CA TRP A 53 -3.47 8.53 1.25
C TRP A 53 -2.18 7.77 0.94
N ASP A 54 -1.12 8.47 0.53
CA ASP A 54 0.15 7.82 0.20
C ASP A 54 0.80 7.18 1.45
N LYS A 55 0.60 7.76 2.64
CA LYS A 55 1.04 7.17 3.91
C LYS A 55 0.23 5.94 4.29
N ILE A 56 -1.09 6.00 4.10
CA ILE A 56 -1.99 4.86 4.35
C ILE A 56 -1.60 3.69 3.44
N MET A 57 -1.39 3.95 2.15
CA MET A 57 -1.00 2.90 1.21
C MET A 57 0.39 2.34 1.51
N ALA A 58 1.34 3.16 1.97
CA ALA A 58 2.65 2.68 2.40
C ALA A 58 2.54 1.71 3.60
N ALA A 59 1.60 1.92 4.52
CA ALA A 59 1.36 1.01 5.63
C ALA A 59 0.76 -0.35 5.21
N VAL A 60 0.03 -0.39 4.10
CA VAL A 60 -0.55 -1.63 3.54
C VAL A 60 0.44 -2.38 2.66
N LEU A 61 1.32 -1.63 1.98
CA LEU A 61 2.29 -2.18 1.04
C LEU A 61 3.49 -2.80 1.78
N PRO A 62 3.88 -4.05 1.47
CA PRO A 62 5.13 -4.59 1.99
C PRO A 62 6.33 -3.83 1.42
N GLU A 63 7.39 -3.65 2.22
CA GLU A 63 8.66 -2.98 1.87
C GLU A 63 9.17 -3.32 0.45
N GLU A 64 9.03 -4.58 0.02
CA GLU A 64 9.46 -5.09 -1.29
C GLU A 64 8.73 -4.43 -2.49
N THR A 65 7.54 -3.88 -2.29
CA THR A 65 6.75 -3.23 -3.36
C THR A 65 7.05 -1.75 -3.54
N SER A 66 7.70 -1.12 -2.55
CA SER A 66 8.02 0.32 -2.57
C SER A 66 9.02 0.68 -3.68
N THR A 67 10.00 -0.20 -3.92
CA THR A 67 11.09 0.03 -4.88
C THR A 67 10.63 0.08 -6.34
N LYS A 68 9.55 -0.64 -6.72
CA LYS A 68 9.09 -0.68 -8.13
C LYS A 68 8.25 0.53 -8.55
N ARG A 69 7.58 1.23 -7.64
CA ARG A 69 6.78 2.42 -7.98
C ARG A 69 7.65 3.67 -8.20
N SER A 70 8.78 3.80 -7.50
CA SER A 70 9.73 4.90 -7.69
C SER A 70 10.27 4.97 -9.13
N SER A 71 10.49 3.82 -9.77
CA SER A 71 10.99 3.76 -11.16
C SER A 71 9.94 4.07 -12.25
N ARG A 72 8.63 4.10 -11.93
CA ARG A 72 7.58 4.36 -12.94
C ARG A 72 7.18 5.84 -13.08
N ARG A 73 7.55 6.71 -12.11
CA ARG A 73 7.28 8.16 -12.19
C ARG A 73 8.33 8.96 -12.96
N THR A 74 9.51 8.41 -13.23
CA THR A 74 10.62 9.13 -13.90
C THR A 74 10.77 8.84 -15.40
N GLY A 75 9.87 8.07 -16.00
CA GLY A 75 10.01 7.55 -17.38
C GLY A 75 9.07 8.17 -18.43
N ARG A 76 8.66 9.44 -18.33
CA ARG A 76 7.85 10.09 -19.38
C ARG A 76 8.27 11.54 -19.64
N LEU A 77 9.53 11.72 -20.03
CA LEU A 77 10.01 12.87 -20.82
C LEU A 77 11.00 12.32 -21.85
N GLY A 78 10.51 12.19 -23.09
CA GLY A 78 11.23 11.70 -24.26
C GLY A 78 10.31 11.75 -25.47
#